data_AF-A0A357C7Z2-F1
#
_entry.id   AF-A0A357C7Z2-F1
#
_cell.length_a   1.000
_cell.length_b   1.000
_cell.length_c   1.000
_cell.angle_alpha   90.00
_cell.angle_beta   90.00
_cell.angle_gamma   90.00
#
_symmetry.space_group_name_H-M   'P 1'
#
loop_
_entity.id
_entity.type
_entity.pdbx_description
1 polymer ?
#
loop_
_entity_poly.entity_id
_entity_poly.type
_entity_poly.pdbx_seq_one_letter_code
_entity_poly.pdbx_strand_id
1 'polypeptide(L)' 'MQTEEKVRKQFILNPAKIAMVKKITRAATETEAVNRALDMVIANEQIEKTLMAVRGKGKIKDVYGRISV' A
#
# COMPACT_ATOMS: atom_id res chain seq x y z
N MET A 1 -7.62 -21.68 -9.62
CA MET A 1 -8.09 -20.49 -8.88
C MET A 1 -7.97 -20.83 -7.41
N GLN A 2 -6.97 -20.31 -6.70
CA GLN A 2 -6.88 -20.51 -5.24
C GLN A 2 -7.97 -19.67 -4.59
N THR A 3 -8.94 -20.34 -3.98
CA THR A 3 -9.99 -19.68 -3.20
C THR A 3 -9.37 -19.31 -1.86
N GLU A 4 -9.12 -18.02 -1.64
CA GLU A 4 -8.69 -17.55 -0.32
C GLU A 4 -9.75 -17.87 0.72
N GLU A 5 -9.33 -18.46 1.84
CA GLU A 5 -10.22 -18.80 2.94
C GLU A 5 -10.76 -17.52 3.58
N LYS A 6 -12.08 -17.29 3.44
CA LYS A 6 -12.74 -16.10 3.99
C LYS A 6 -13.31 -16.42 5.37
N VAL A 7 -12.72 -15.85 6.40
CA VAL A 7 -13.22 -15.94 7.78
C VAL A 7 -13.90 -14.63 8.17
N ARG A 8 -15.17 -14.71 8.61
CA ARG A 8 -15.89 -13.54 9.15
C ARG A 8 -15.34 -13.19 10.52
N LYS A 9 -14.90 -11.94 10.69
CA LYS A 9 -14.49 -11.36 11.98
C LYS A 9 -15.34 -10.13 12.28
N GLN A 10 -15.61 -9.88 13.57
CA GLN A 10 -16.35 -8.72 14.05
C GLN A 10 -15.40 -7.77 14.78
N PHE A 11 -15.41 -6.50 14.40
CA PHE A 11 -14.58 -5.46 15.00
C PHE A 11 -15.42 -4.22 15.29
N ILE A 12 -15.06 -3.50 16.35
CA ILE A 12 -15.62 -2.17 16.64
C ILE A 12 -14.64 -1.15 16.05
N LEU A 13 -15.02 -0.53 14.93
CA LEU A 13 -14.19 0.42 14.20
C LEU A 13 -14.88 1.78 14.11
N ASN A 14 -14.08 2.83 13.96
CA ASN A 14 -14.63 4.18 13.78
C ASN A 14 -15.23 4.31 12.37
N PRO A 15 -16.55 4.58 12.24
CA PRO A 15 -17.23 4.63 10.94
C PRO A 15 -16.69 5.73 10.03
N ALA A 16 -16.27 6.87 10.58
CA ALA A 16 -15.70 7.96 9.80
C ALA A 16 -14.36 7.57 9.14
N LYS A 17 -13.55 6.75 9.83
CA LYS A 17 -12.31 6.21 9.26
C LYS A 17 -12.61 5.24 8.12
N ILE A 18 -13.58 4.34 8.29
CA ILE A 18 -13.98 3.38 7.25
C ILE A 18 -14.52 4.10 6.01
N ALA A 19 -15.35 5.13 6.20
CA ALA A 19 -15.86 5.95 5.10
C ALA A 19 -14.73 6.65 4.33
N MET A 20 -13.72 7.16 5.04
CA MET A 20 -12.55 7.78 4.40
C MET A 20 -11.71 6.75 3.64
N VAL A 21 -11.41 5.61 4.24
CA VAL A 21 -10.65 4.52 3.60
C VAL A 21 -11.37 4.01 2.36
N LYS A 22 -12.70 3.88 2.40
CA LYS A 22 -13.51 3.52 1.23
C LYS A 22 -13.35 4.50 0.07
N LYS A 23 -13.30 5.81 0.36
CA LYS A 23 -13.05 6.86 -0.65
C LYS A 23 -11.62 6.77 -1.22
N ILE A 24 -10.62 6.64 -0.36
CA ILE A 24 -9.20 6.53 -0.76
C ILE A 24 -8.99 5.32 -1.65
N THR A 25 -9.50 4.17 -1.23
CA THR A 25 -9.34 2.90 -1.94
C THR A 25 -10.30 2.73 -3.10
N ARG A 26 -11.31 3.61 -3.28
CA ARG A 26 -12.40 3.48 -4.26
C ARG A 26 -13.11 2.13 -4.18
N ALA A 27 -13.30 1.62 -2.97
CA ALA A 27 -13.95 0.33 -2.73
C ALA A 27 -15.49 0.47 -2.80
N ALA A 28 -16.17 -0.56 -3.29
CA ALA A 28 -17.61 -0.61 -3.34
C ALA A 28 -18.23 -0.91 -1.96
N THR A 29 -17.55 -1.73 -1.16
CA THR A 29 -18.01 -2.15 0.18
C THR A 29 -17.02 -1.79 1.28
N GLU A 30 -17.47 -1.74 2.53
CA GLU A 30 -16.59 -1.50 3.68
C GLU A 30 -15.59 -2.64 3.89
N THR A 31 -16.01 -3.89 3.71
CA THR A 31 -15.12 -5.05 3.77
C THR A 31 -14.00 -4.96 2.75
N GLU A 32 -14.33 -4.59 1.51
CA GLU A 32 -13.33 -4.38 0.46
C GLU A 32 -12.39 -3.22 0.79
N ALA A 33 -12.91 -2.13 1.36
CA ALA A 33 -12.08 -1.00 1.80
C ALA A 33 -11.06 -1.42 2.85
N VAL A 34 -11.48 -2.22 3.84
CA VAL A 34 -10.60 -2.75 4.89
C VAL A 34 -9.56 -3.70 4.31
N ASN A 35 -9.96 -4.64 3.44
CA ASN A 35 -9.01 -5.56 2.81
C ASN A 35 -7.96 -4.82 1.98
N ARG A 36 -8.37 -3.88 1.11
CA ARG A 36 -7.43 -3.07 0.33
C ARG A 36 -6.49 -2.25 1.21
N ALA A 37 -6.97 -1.75 2.35
CA ALA A 37 -6.12 -1.03 3.28
C ALA A 37 -5.06 -1.94 3.93
N LEU A 38 -5.44 -3.17 4.29
CA LEU A 38 -4.48 -4.16 4.80
C LEU A 38 -3.43 -4.50 3.74
N ASP A 39 -3.85 -4.72 2.49
CA ASP A 39 -2.94 -5.01 1.37
C ASP A 39 -1.96 -3.86 1.13
N MET A 40 -2.43 -2.61 1.18
CA MET A 40 -1.59 -1.42 1.03
C MET A 40 -0.52 -1.32 2.13
N VAL A 41 -0.87 -1.62 3.38
CA VAL A 41 0.10 -1.60 4.49
C VAL A 41 1.17 -2.66 4.29
N ILE A 42 0.78 -3.88 3.89
CA ILE A 42 1.72 -4.97 3.61
C ILE A 42 2.63 -4.60 2.43
N ALA A 43 2.07 -4.05 1.35
CA ALA A 43 2.82 -3.63 0.17
C ALA A 43 3.81 -2.50 0.51
N ASN A 44 3.40 -1.51 1.30
CA ASN A 44 4.27 -0.41 1.71
C ASN A 44 5.48 -0.91 2.51
N GLU A 45 5.27 -1.83 3.46
CA GLU A 45 6.36 -2.45 4.22
C GLU A 45 7.35 -3.22 3.32
N GLN A 46 6.85 -3.93 2.31
CA GLN A 46 7.70 -4.64 1.34
C GLN A 46 8.49 -3.68 0.45
N ILE A 47 7.85 -2.59 0.00
CA ILE A 47 8.50 -1.52 -0.77
C ILE A 47 9.59 -0.88 0.07
N GLU A 48 9.31 -0.51 1.33
CA GLU A 48 10.28 0.10 2.23
C GLU A 48 11.50 -0.79 2.44
N LYS A 49 11.29 -2.09 2.74
CA LYS A 49 12.39 -3.06 2.86
C LYS A 49 13.24 -3.15 1.61
N THR A 50 12.59 -3.17 0.44
CA THR A 50 13.28 -3.24 -0.85
C THR A 50 14.09 -1.97 -1.08
N LEU A 51 13.51 -0.79 -0.84
CA LEU A 51 14.17 0.51 -0.95
C LEU A 51 15.39 0.60 -0.01
N MET A 52 15.26 0.11 1.23
CA MET A 52 16.38 0.03 2.17
C MET A 52 17.49 -0.90 1.66
N ALA A 53 17.15 -2.05 1.08
CA ALA A 53 18.12 -3.01 0.56
C ALA A 53 18.90 -2.50 -0.68
N VAL A 54 18.29 -1.61 -1.46
CA VAL A 54 18.92 -0.97 -2.64
C VAL A 54 19.52 0.41 -2.34
N ARG A 55 19.36 0.93 -1.11
CA ARG A 55 19.91 2.22 -0.68
C ARG A 55 21.42 2.25 -0.95
N GLY A 56 21.88 3.25 -1.71
CA GLY A 56 23.29 3.43 -2.07
C GLY A 56 23.79 2.61 -3.27
N LYS A 57 22.96 1.75 -3.87
CA LYS A 57 23.34 0.96 -5.07
C LYS A 57 22.88 1.60 -6.38
N GLY A 58 22.00 2.60 -6.34
CA GLY A 58 21.53 3.33 -7.51
C GLY A 58 22.46 4.48 -7.90
N LYS A 59 22.93 4.51 -9.14
CA LYS A 59 23.58 5.70 -9.75
C LYS A 59 22.52 6.48 -10.52
N ILE A 60 22.37 7.77 -10.22
CA ILE A 60 21.57 8.68 -11.05
C ILE A 60 22.42 9.00 -12.27
N LYS A 61 22.01 8.51 -13.44
CA LYS A 61 22.65 8.88 -14.72
C LYS A 61 21.94 10.12 -15.25
N ASP A 62 22.60 11.26 -15.16
CA ASP A 62 22.08 12.48 -15.77
C ASP A 62 22.27 12.41 -17.29
N VAL A 63 21.18 12.14 -17.99
CA VAL A 63 21.16 12.01 -19.46
C VAL A 63 21.20 13.39 -20.13
N TYR A 64 20.86 14.45 -19.41
CA TYR A 64 20.71 15.80 -19.95
C TYR A 64 21.80 16.77 -19.48
N GLY A 65 22.77 16.31 -18.68
CA GLY A 65 23.90 17.12 -18.19
C GLY A 65 23.50 18.33 -17.35
N ARG A 66 22.31 18.31 -16.75
CA ARG A 66 21.75 19.41 -15.93
C ARG A 66 22.37 19.46 -14.54
N ILE A 67 23.00 18.39 -14.09
CA ILE A 67 23.70 18.28 -12.83
C ILE A 67 25.18 18.50 -13.13
N SER A 68 25.54 19.76 -13.35
CA SER A 68 26.92 20.22 -13.24
C SER A 68 27.28 20.30 -11.75
N VAL A 69 28.48 19.82 -11.42
CA VAL A 69 29.11 19.71 -10.09
C VAL A 69 28.79 20.87 -9.14
#